data_AF-A0A1Y2BG62-F1
#
_entry.id   AF-A0A1Y2BG62-F1
#
_cell.length_a   1.000
_cell.length_b   1.000
_cell.length_c   1.000
_cell.angle_alpha   90.00
_cell.angle_beta   90.00
_cell.angle_gamma   90.00
#
_symmetry.space_group_name_H-M   'P 1'
#
loop_
_entity.id
_entity.type
_entity.pdbx_description
1 polymer ?
#
loop_
_entity_poly.entity_id
_entity_poly.type
_entity_poly.pdbx_seq_one_letter_code
_entity_poly.pdbx_strand_id
1 'polypeptide(L)'
;MGAGQSSPVQGDQTITAPESSGTSVQFSPSLLDRLSHPLSSSSSSSSSSSSSSSSDETVRRRLAAESAHLRAQEAEILEKINAALEKENLDAEKKSSGSSTSSAVLERDIEEVREKIERIKAEREKKEGEGVRKAREGVVGCYKLHPDRPLDCWREVEAFKAEVGKLEQAFVKSLQ
;
A
#
# COMPACT_ATOMS: atom_id res chain seq x y z
N MET A 1 -27.74 -15.18 63.51
CA MET A 1 -26.30 -14.89 63.70
C MET A 1 -25.85 -14.17 62.45
N GLY A 2 -25.45 -12.91 62.38
CA GLY A 2 -25.08 -11.89 63.35
C GLY A 2 -24.67 -10.65 62.53
N ALA A 3 -24.62 -9.51 63.20
CA ALA A 3 -24.52 -8.16 62.64
C ALA A 3 -23.26 -7.85 61.83
N GLY A 4 -23.35 -6.78 61.03
CA GLY A 4 -22.23 -6.13 60.35
C GLY A 4 -22.62 -4.75 59.82
N GLN A 5 -22.91 -3.84 60.74
CA GLN A 5 -23.22 -2.42 60.54
C GLN A 5 -21.98 -1.67 60.01
N SER A 6 -22.12 -0.83 58.98
CA SER A 6 -21.14 0.24 58.70
C SER A 6 -21.78 1.38 57.89
N SER A 7 -21.90 2.54 58.54
CA SER A 7 -21.80 3.87 57.92
C SER A 7 -20.44 4.44 58.33
N PRO A 8 -19.78 5.25 57.50
CA PRO A 8 -20.02 6.70 57.60
C PRO A 8 -20.03 7.47 56.24
N VAL A 9 -20.91 8.48 56.21
CA VAL A 9 -20.75 9.83 55.63
C VAL A 9 -20.29 9.94 54.17
N GLN A 10 -21.25 10.05 53.26
CA GLN A 10 -21.10 10.77 51.99
C GLN A 10 -21.40 12.24 52.22
N GLY A 11 -20.35 13.05 52.32
CA GLY A 11 -20.43 14.47 51.97
C GLY A 11 -20.21 14.66 50.47
N ASP A 12 -20.53 15.86 50.00
CA ASP A 12 -20.31 16.44 48.65
C ASP A 12 -21.34 16.12 47.56
N GLN A 13 -21.90 17.07 46.80
CA GLN A 13 -21.74 18.54 46.78
C GLN A 13 -22.92 19.12 45.98
N THR A 14 -23.94 19.67 46.63
CA THR A 14 -24.94 20.50 45.95
C THR A 14 -24.29 21.84 45.61
N ILE A 15 -24.13 22.13 44.31
CA ILE A 15 -23.66 23.44 43.82
C ILE A 15 -24.80 24.44 44.06
N THR A 16 -24.82 25.02 45.25
CA THR A 16 -25.63 26.19 45.56
C THR A 16 -24.99 27.40 44.89
N ALA A 17 -25.76 28.14 44.10
CA ALA A 17 -25.32 29.43 43.57
C ALA A 17 -24.89 30.33 44.74
N PRO A 18 -23.76 31.05 44.66
CA PRO A 18 -23.39 31.98 45.72
C PRO A 18 -24.34 33.17 45.70
N GLU A 19 -25.20 33.27 46.72
CA GLU A 19 -25.89 34.50 47.05
C GLU A 19 -24.87 35.60 47.36
N SER A 20 -24.84 36.59 46.48
CA SER A 20 -24.64 38.02 46.74
C SER A 20 -23.66 38.43 47.84
N SER A 21 -22.38 38.59 47.47
CA SER A 21 -21.64 39.86 47.60
C SER A 21 -20.14 39.68 47.32
N GLY A 22 -19.63 40.27 46.23
CA GLY A 22 -18.21 40.67 46.14
C GLY A 22 -17.31 39.99 45.11
N THR A 23 -17.76 39.04 44.30
CA THR A 23 -16.96 38.57 43.15
C THR A 23 -17.38 39.35 41.90
N SER A 24 -16.62 40.39 41.53
CA SER A 24 -16.83 41.06 40.26
C SER A 24 -16.51 40.06 39.15
N VAL A 25 -17.55 39.52 38.50
CA VAL A 25 -17.37 38.74 37.27
C VAL A 25 -16.88 39.73 36.21
N GLN A 26 -15.57 39.76 36.01
CA GLN A 26 -14.93 40.53 34.95
C GLN A 26 -15.20 39.80 33.64
N PHE A 27 -16.27 40.20 32.94
CA PHE A 27 -16.50 39.75 31.58
C PHE A 27 -15.37 40.27 30.69
N SER A 28 -14.91 39.44 29.75
CA SER A 28 -13.92 39.92 28.79
C SER A 28 -14.51 41.15 28.07
N PRO A 29 -13.69 42.17 27.76
CA PRO A 29 -14.15 43.38 27.06
C PRO A 29 -14.95 43.06 25.80
N SER A 30 -14.61 41.96 25.12
CA SER A 30 -15.30 41.44 23.93
C SER A 30 -16.72 40.92 24.18
N LEU A 31 -17.05 40.45 25.38
CA LEU A 31 -18.40 40.00 25.74
C LEU A 31 -19.29 41.18 26.12
N LEU A 32 -18.74 42.17 26.83
CA LEU A 32 -19.42 43.43 27.17
C LEU A 32 -19.81 44.21 25.91
N ASP A 33 -18.93 44.24 24.91
CA ASP A 33 -19.16 44.93 23.64
C ASP A 33 -20.26 44.25 22.78
N ARG A 34 -20.39 42.92 22.88
CA ARG A 34 -21.45 42.15 22.21
C ARG A 34 -22.81 42.27 22.90
N LEU A 35 -22.80 42.31 24.23
CA LEU A 35 -24.01 42.44 25.03
C LEU A 35 -24.58 43.86 25.00
N SER A 36 -23.73 44.88 24.81
CA SER A 36 -24.16 46.28 24.65
C SER A 36 -24.73 46.58 23.27
N HIS A 37 -24.45 45.73 22.27
CA HIS A 37 -25.03 45.82 20.93
C HIS A 37 -25.76 44.52 20.53
N PRO A 38 -26.90 44.20 21.18
CA PRO A 38 -27.73 43.08 20.77
C PRO A 38 -28.33 43.39 19.40
N LEU A 39 -27.97 42.58 18.40
CA LEU A 39 -28.53 42.64 17.05
C LEU A 39 -30.06 42.57 17.12
N SER A 40 -30.73 43.71 16.93
CA SER A 40 -32.08 43.71 16.39
C SER A 40 -31.99 43.11 15.00
N SER A 41 -32.69 41.99 14.82
CA SER A 41 -32.51 41.07 13.71
C SER A 41 -32.98 41.65 12.37
N SER A 42 -32.35 41.13 11.32
CA SER A 42 -32.84 41.03 9.94
C SER A 42 -32.61 42.22 8.99
N SER A 43 -31.92 41.88 7.90
CA SER A 43 -32.01 42.46 6.56
C SER A 43 -31.11 43.66 6.22
N SER A 44 -30.13 43.34 5.38
CA SER A 44 -29.63 44.14 4.25
C SER A 44 -28.93 45.48 4.51
N SER A 45 -27.64 45.46 4.15
CA SER A 45 -26.96 46.48 3.35
C SER A 45 -26.50 47.76 4.04
N SER A 46 -25.18 47.93 3.90
CA SER A 46 -24.41 49.18 3.90
C SER A 46 -24.28 49.96 5.22
N SER A 47 -23.02 50.02 5.66
CA SER A 47 -22.38 51.15 6.38
C SER A 47 -22.12 51.11 7.90
N SER A 48 -22.03 49.93 8.53
CA SER A 48 -21.36 49.78 9.84
C SER A 48 -20.35 48.62 9.88
N SER A 49 -19.83 48.26 8.71
CA SER A 49 -19.14 47.02 8.40
C SER A 49 -17.70 46.90 8.92
N SER A 50 -17.06 47.93 9.46
CA SER A 50 -15.61 47.90 9.73
C SER A 50 -15.19 47.13 10.99
N SER A 51 -15.95 47.22 12.08
CA SER A 51 -15.64 46.52 13.34
C SER A 51 -16.11 45.06 13.32
N SER A 52 -17.28 44.79 12.73
CA SER A 52 -17.76 43.43 12.48
C SER A 52 -16.87 42.70 11.46
N SER A 53 -16.47 43.33 10.35
CA SER A 53 -15.53 42.74 9.40
C SER A 53 -14.16 42.45 10.01
N SER A 54 -13.65 43.32 10.89
CA SER A 54 -12.37 43.10 11.58
C SER A 54 -12.43 41.90 12.53
N SER A 55 -13.56 41.72 13.22
CA SER A 55 -13.78 40.55 14.08
C SER A 55 -13.97 39.25 13.29
N ASP A 56 -14.77 39.27 12.22
CA ASP A 56 -14.94 38.15 11.29
C ASP A 56 -13.61 37.77 10.61
N GLU A 57 -12.78 38.75 10.26
CA GLU A 57 -11.46 38.53 9.68
C GLU A 57 -10.52 37.82 10.68
N THR A 58 -10.58 38.23 11.95
CA THR A 58 -9.81 37.57 13.03
C THR A 58 -10.29 36.14 13.24
N VAL A 59 -11.60 35.90 13.19
CA VAL A 59 -12.19 34.57 13.31
C VAL A 59 -11.80 33.68 12.12
N ARG A 60 -11.92 34.16 10.89
CA ARG A 60 -11.48 33.46 9.67
C ARG A 60 -10.00 33.14 9.69
N ARG A 61 -9.17 34.09 10.14
CA ARG A 61 -7.72 33.88 10.28
C ARG A 61 -7.38 32.78 11.28
N ARG A 62 -8.08 32.75 12.43
CA ARG A 62 -7.90 31.69 13.44
C ARG A 62 -8.36 30.33 12.92
N LEU A 63 -9.54 30.26 12.29
CA LEU A 63 -10.05 29.06 11.64
C LEU A 63 -9.09 28.54 10.57
N ALA A 64 -8.54 29.42 9.73
CA ALA A 64 -7.57 29.04 8.72
C ALA A 64 -6.29 28.45 9.35
N ALA A 65 -5.74 29.14 10.36
CA ALA A 65 -4.54 28.67 11.08
C ALA A 65 -4.78 27.35 11.82
N GLU A 66 -5.91 27.20 12.49
CA GLU A 66 -6.28 25.97 13.18
C GLU A 66 -6.54 24.82 12.18
N SER A 67 -7.24 25.09 11.08
CA SER A 67 -7.50 24.08 10.05
C SER A 67 -6.22 23.62 9.35
N ALA A 68 -5.22 24.50 9.21
CA ALA A 68 -3.92 24.14 8.67
C ALA A 68 -3.13 23.28 9.67
N HIS A 69 -3.19 23.63 10.96
CA HIS A 69 -2.59 22.85 12.04
C HIS A 69 -3.21 21.45 12.15
N LEU A 70 -4.54 21.33 12.08
CA LEU A 70 -5.23 20.04 12.11
C LEU A 70 -4.85 19.15 10.92
N ARG A 71 -4.80 19.70 9.69
CA ARG A 71 -4.35 18.95 8.51
C ARG A 71 -2.90 18.47 8.62
N ALA A 72 -2.02 19.26 9.24
CA ALA A 72 -0.64 18.86 9.47
C ALA A 72 -0.56 17.68 10.46
N GLN A 73 -1.34 17.73 11.54
CA GLN A 73 -1.43 16.61 12.49
C GLN A 73 -2.04 15.36 11.85
N GLU A 74 -3.08 15.51 11.02
CA GLU A 74 -3.67 14.40 10.27
C GLU A 74 -2.64 13.75 9.34
N ALA A 75 -1.83 14.55 8.63
CA ALA A 75 -0.77 14.03 7.76
C ALA A 75 0.29 13.23 8.55
N GLU A 76 0.72 13.75 9.71
CA GLU A 76 1.66 13.06 10.60
C GLU A 76 1.07 11.74 11.14
N ILE A 77 -0.20 11.75 11.52
CA ILE A 77 -0.91 10.55 11.98
C ILE A 77 -1.01 9.53 10.85
N LEU A 78 -1.34 9.95 9.62
CA LEU A 78 -1.42 9.07 8.45
C LEU A 78 -0.05 8.46 8.13
N GLU A 79 1.03 9.23 8.24
CA GLU A 79 2.39 8.71 8.07
C GLU A 79 2.71 7.64 9.12
N LYS A 80 2.41 7.91 10.40
CA LYS A 80 2.59 6.94 11.49
C LYS A 80 1.75 5.68 11.31
N ILE A 81 0.50 5.81 10.85
CA ILE A 81 -0.37 4.68 10.56
C ILE A 81 0.22 3.86 9.41
N ASN A 82 0.65 4.51 8.32
CA ASN A 82 1.23 3.82 7.19
C ASN A 82 2.51 3.08 7.58
N ALA A 83 3.41 3.72 8.34
CA ALA A 83 4.62 3.09 8.85
C ALA A 83 4.33 1.91 9.80
N ALA A 84 3.29 2.02 10.63
CA ALA A 84 2.86 0.95 11.52
C ALA A 84 2.26 -0.23 10.74
N LEU A 85 1.44 0.03 9.71
CA LEU A 85 0.87 -0.98 8.84
C LEU A 85 1.94 -1.68 8.00
N GLU A 86 2.92 -0.95 7.47
CA GLU A 86 4.05 -1.54 6.75
C GLU A 86 4.86 -2.46 7.68
N LYS A 87 5.17 -2.00 8.89
CA LYS A 87 5.87 -2.81 9.89
C LYS A 87 5.05 -4.04 10.30
N GLU A 88 3.75 -3.89 10.53
CA GLU A 88 2.87 -5.01 10.86
C GLU A 88 2.80 -6.00 9.70
N ASN A 89 2.71 -5.54 8.46
CA ASN A 89 2.71 -6.41 7.29
C ASN A 89 4.04 -7.18 7.17
N LEU A 90 5.18 -6.51 7.37
CA LEU A 90 6.49 -7.16 7.41
C LEU A 90 6.60 -8.19 8.57
N ASP A 91 6.09 -7.86 9.75
CA ASP A 91 6.07 -8.75 10.92
C ASP A 91 5.06 -9.89 10.77
N ALA A 92 3.93 -9.66 10.11
CA ALA A 92 2.88 -10.63 9.81
C ALA A 92 3.34 -11.59 8.70
N GLU A 93 3.96 -11.11 7.64
CA GLU A 93 4.66 -11.92 6.63
C GLU A 93 5.71 -12.81 7.32
N LYS A 94 6.49 -12.26 8.27
CA LYS A 94 7.52 -13.00 9.01
C LYS A 94 6.96 -14.03 10.00
N LYS A 95 5.76 -13.81 10.55
CA LYS A 95 5.10 -14.73 11.51
C LYS A 95 4.18 -15.75 10.83
N SER A 96 3.52 -15.36 9.75
CA SER A 96 2.66 -16.21 8.90
C SER A 96 3.50 -17.14 8.02
N SER A 97 4.65 -16.66 7.56
CA SER A 97 5.66 -17.48 6.88
C SER A 97 6.63 -18.03 7.91
N GLY A 98 6.17 -18.98 8.71
CA GLY A 98 7.01 -19.71 9.68
C GLY A 98 8.22 -20.44 9.07
N SER A 99 8.44 -20.38 7.76
CA SER A 99 9.64 -20.82 7.03
C SER A 99 9.51 -20.35 5.58
N SER A 100 10.58 -19.78 5.00
CA SER A 100 10.85 -19.83 3.55
C SER A 100 10.32 -18.75 2.57
N THR A 101 9.94 -17.53 3.00
CA THR A 101 9.73 -16.40 2.05
C THR A 101 10.70 -15.22 2.28
N SER A 102 11.88 -15.49 2.82
CA SER A 102 12.96 -14.49 2.81
C SER A 102 13.44 -14.28 1.37
N SER A 103 13.66 -13.02 0.95
CA SER A 103 14.27 -12.69 -0.34
C SER A 103 15.53 -13.52 -0.62
N ALA A 104 16.32 -13.81 0.42
CA ALA A 104 17.53 -14.63 0.31
C ALA A 104 17.27 -16.14 0.08
N VAL A 105 16.08 -16.65 0.43
CA VAL A 105 15.65 -18.01 0.09
C VAL A 105 15.15 -18.04 -1.36
N LEU A 106 14.35 -17.06 -1.76
CA LEU A 106 13.89 -16.93 -3.15
C LEU A 106 15.07 -16.77 -4.13
N GLU A 107 16.09 -15.99 -3.77
CA GLU A 107 17.31 -15.86 -4.57
C GLU A 107 18.04 -17.19 -4.74
N ARG A 108 18.12 -18.00 -3.68
CA ARG A 108 18.71 -19.35 -3.75
C ARG A 108 17.87 -20.29 -4.60
N ASP A 109 16.55 -20.27 -4.44
CA ASP A 109 15.64 -21.11 -5.21
C ASP A 109 15.69 -20.75 -6.70
N ILE A 110 15.78 -19.45 -7.02
CA ILE A 110 15.94 -18.97 -8.40
C ILE A 110 17.25 -19.46 -8.99
N GLU A 111 18.35 -19.40 -8.23
CA GLU A 111 19.66 -19.87 -8.71
C GLU A 111 19.66 -21.40 -8.90
N GLU A 112 19.06 -22.16 -7.99
CA GLU A 112 18.90 -23.61 -8.13
C GLU A 112 18.06 -23.98 -9.36
N VAL A 113 16.98 -23.24 -9.63
CA VAL A 113 16.14 -23.44 -10.82
C VAL A 113 16.93 -23.13 -12.09
N ARG A 114 17.72 -22.05 -12.10
CA ARG A 114 18.59 -21.71 -13.23
C ARG A 114 19.60 -22.81 -13.52
N GLU A 115 20.28 -23.31 -12.49
CA GLU A 115 21.25 -24.40 -12.61
C GLU A 115 20.59 -25.67 -13.16
N LYS A 116 19.41 -26.04 -12.64
CA LYS A 116 18.63 -27.20 -13.15
C LYS A 116 18.27 -27.03 -14.62
N ILE A 117 17.84 -25.84 -15.03
CA ILE A 117 17.50 -25.56 -16.43
C ILE A 117 18.73 -25.72 -17.33
N GLU A 118 19.87 -25.13 -16.94
CA GLU A 118 21.11 -25.24 -17.73
C GLU A 118 21.59 -26.68 -17.82
N ARG A 119 21.50 -27.45 -16.73
CA ARG A 119 21.80 -28.89 -16.75
C ARG A 119 20.89 -29.65 -17.71
N ILE A 120 19.58 -29.42 -17.67
CA ILE A 120 18.62 -30.08 -18.57
C ILE A 120 18.90 -29.70 -20.03
N LYS A 121 19.19 -28.43 -20.31
CA LYS A 121 19.56 -27.98 -21.67
C LYS A 121 20.84 -28.65 -22.14
N ALA A 122 21.89 -28.70 -21.32
CA ALA A 122 23.15 -29.33 -21.67
C ALA A 122 22.99 -30.84 -21.91
N GLU A 123 22.22 -31.54 -21.06
CA GLU A 123 21.91 -32.95 -21.26
C GLU A 123 21.10 -33.18 -22.54
N ARG A 124 20.15 -32.30 -22.84
CA ARG A 124 19.36 -32.35 -24.07
C ARG A 124 20.25 -32.11 -25.29
N GLU A 125 21.10 -31.08 -25.28
CA GLU A 125 21.99 -30.77 -26.40
C GLU A 125 22.96 -31.93 -26.67
N LYS A 126 23.49 -32.56 -25.61
CA LYS A 126 24.34 -33.75 -25.72
C LYS A 126 23.60 -34.94 -26.35
N LYS A 127 22.30 -35.11 -26.08
CA LYS A 127 21.46 -36.19 -26.63
C LYS A 127 20.98 -35.90 -28.06
N GLU A 128 20.60 -34.65 -28.35
CA GLU A 128 20.06 -34.20 -29.63
C GLU A 128 21.17 -34.11 -30.69
N GLY A 129 22.43 -33.94 -30.29
CA GLY A 129 23.55 -33.89 -31.23
C GLY A 129 23.54 -32.63 -32.11
N GLU A 130 24.71 -32.27 -32.63
CA GLU A 130 24.88 -31.01 -33.37
C GLU A 130 24.07 -30.97 -34.68
N GLY A 131 23.89 -32.12 -35.33
CA GLY A 131 23.17 -32.25 -36.60
C GLY A 131 21.69 -31.86 -36.50
N VAL A 132 20.98 -32.41 -35.51
CA VAL A 132 19.55 -32.09 -35.29
C VAL A 132 19.37 -30.66 -34.80
N ARG A 133 20.27 -30.16 -33.94
CA ARG A 133 20.23 -28.75 -33.52
C ARG A 133 20.32 -27.79 -34.70
N LYS A 134 21.31 -27.99 -35.58
CA LYS A 134 21.49 -27.16 -36.79
C LYS A 134 20.30 -27.26 -37.75
N ALA A 135 19.81 -28.48 -37.98
CA ALA A 135 18.66 -28.68 -38.87
C ALA A 135 17.38 -28.02 -38.30
N ARG A 136 17.17 -28.10 -36.98
CA ARG A 136 16.07 -27.41 -36.28
C ARG A 136 16.18 -25.89 -36.44
N GLU A 137 17.36 -25.32 -36.23
CA GLU A 137 17.61 -23.88 -36.41
C GLU A 137 17.35 -23.45 -37.87
N GLY A 138 17.72 -24.27 -38.85
CA GLY A 138 17.43 -24.03 -40.26
C GLY A 138 15.94 -23.97 -40.57
N VAL A 139 15.15 -24.92 -40.05
CA VAL A 139 13.68 -24.92 -40.20
C VAL A 139 13.05 -23.68 -39.58
N VAL A 140 13.44 -23.35 -38.34
CA VAL A 140 12.93 -22.16 -37.64
C VAL A 140 13.33 -20.89 -38.38
N GLY A 141 14.55 -20.82 -38.90
CA GLY A 141 15.02 -19.73 -39.74
C GLY A 141 14.15 -19.56 -40.97
N CYS A 142 13.95 -20.62 -41.75
CA CYS A 142 13.14 -20.55 -42.96
C CYS A 142 11.71 -20.08 -42.70
N TYR A 143 11.04 -20.60 -41.67
CA TYR A 143 9.68 -20.16 -41.32
C TYR A 143 9.61 -18.70 -40.86
N LYS A 144 10.65 -18.18 -40.22
CA LYS A 144 10.73 -16.75 -39.87
C LYS A 144 10.94 -15.87 -41.10
N LEU A 145 11.66 -16.35 -42.12
CA LEU A 145 11.86 -15.62 -43.38
C LEU A 145 10.61 -15.66 -44.27
N HIS A 146 9.81 -16.74 -44.21
CA HIS A 146 8.65 -16.97 -45.06
C HIS A 146 7.35 -17.18 -44.25
N PRO A 147 6.84 -16.15 -43.54
CA PRO A 147 5.68 -16.30 -42.67
C PRO A 147 4.39 -16.66 -43.42
N ASP A 148 4.18 -16.12 -44.62
CA ASP A 148 2.99 -16.36 -45.44
C ASP A 148 3.15 -17.53 -46.43
N ARG A 149 4.34 -18.14 -46.49
CA ARG A 149 4.67 -19.23 -47.42
C ARG A 149 5.43 -20.37 -46.73
N PRO A 150 4.80 -21.05 -45.76
CA PRO A 150 5.45 -22.13 -45.02
C PRO A 150 5.85 -23.32 -45.91
N LEU A 151 5.17 -23.52 -47.06
CA LEU A 151 5.47 -24.62 -47.98
C LEU A 151 6.82 -24.48 -48.69
N ASP A 152 7.43 -23.29 -48.73
CA ASP A 152 8.74 -23.07 -49.35
C ASP A 152 9.88 -23.70 -48.51
N CYS A 153 9.64 -23.97 -47.22
CA CYS A 153 10.60 -24.51 -46.25
C CYS A 153 10.68 -26.05 -46.22
N TRP A 154 10.20 -26.73 -47.25
CA TRP A 154 10.11 -28.19 -47.27
C TRP A 154 11.49 -28.88 -47.23
N ARG A 155 12.52 -28.26 -47.82
CA ARG A 155 13.89 -28.81 -47.87
C ARG A 155 14.52 -28.86 -46.49
N GLU A 156 14.37 -27.79 -45.72
CA GLU A 156 14.86 -27.68 -44.35
C GLU A 156 14.15 -28.69 -43.45
N VAL A 157 12.83 -28.89 -43.67
CA VAL A 157 12.04 -29.87 -42.93
C VAL A 157 12.46 -31.30 -43.27
N GLU A 158 12.73 -31.62 -44.53
CA GLU A 158 13.25 -32.94 -44.92
C GLU A 158 14.63 -33.21 -44.34
N ALA A 159 15.52 -32.22 -44.36
CA ALA A 159 16.84 -32.34 -43.73
C ALA A 159 16.72 -32.58 -42.22
N PHE A 160 15.81 -31.87 -41.53
CA PHE A 160 15.52 -32.10 -40.12
C PHE A 160 14.99 -33.51 -39.85
N LYS A 161 14.01 -33.98 -40.64
CA LYS A 161 13.48 -35.35 -40.52
C LYS A 161 14.55 -36.41 -40.71
N ALA A 162 15.47 -36.21 -41.66
CA ALA A 162 16.57 -37.14 -41.91
C ALA A 162 17.52 -37.23 -40.70
N GLU A 163 17.89 -36.10 -40.10
CA GLU A 163 18.76 -36.07 -38.91
C GLU A 163 18.06 -36.67 -37.68
N VAL A 164 16.77 -36.37 -37.47
CA VAL A 164 15.98 -36.97 -36.38
C VAL A 164 15.86 -38.48 -36.57
N GLY A 165 15.60 -38.95 -37.80
CA GLY A 165 15.52 -40.39 -38.08
C GLY A 165 16.81 -41.14 -37.76
N LYS A 166 17.99 -40.51 -37.95
CA LYS A 166 19.28 -41.09 -37.54
C LYS A 166 19.38 -41.22 -36.01
N LEU A 167 18.96 -40.19 -35.26
CA LEU A 167 18.93 -40.24 -33.79
C LEU A 167 17.95 -41.30 -33.29
N GLU A 168 16.76 -41.37 -33.86
CA GLU A 168 15.74 -42.35 -33.48
C GLU A 168 16.25 -43.77 -33.72
N GLN A 169 16.86 -44.03 -34.87
CA GLN A 169 17.48 -45.33 -35.15
C GLN A 169 18.61 -45.68 -34.17
N ALA A 170 19.47 -44.72 -33.82
CA ALA A 170 20.52 -44.92 -32.83
C ALA A 170 19.95 -45.18 -31.43
N PHE A 171 18.89 -44.48 -31.06
CA PHE A 171 18.19 -44.66 -29.79
C PHE A 171 17.52 -46.04 -29.71
N VAL A 172 16.77 -46.44 -30.73
CA VAL A 172 16.14 -47.77 -30.79
C VAL A 172 17.20 -48.88 -30.70
N LYS A 173 18.34 -48.75 -31.39
CA LYS A 173 19.45 -49.69 -31.29
C LYS A 173 20.08 -49.75 -29.90
N SER A 174 20.06 -48.66 -29.14
CA SER A 174 20.57 -48.63 -27.76
C SER A 174 19.65 -49.29 -26.73
N LEU A 175 18.41 -49.59 -27.12
CA LEU A 175 17.41 -50.28 -26.28
C LEU A 175 17.35 -51.80 -26.51
N GLN A 176 18.03 -52.31 -27.55
CA GLN A 176 18.15 -53.74 -27.86
C GLN A 176 19.37 -54.34 -27.19
#